data_AF-A0A7K2C588-F1
#
_entry.id   AF-A0A7K2C588-F1
#
_cell.length_a   1.000
_cell.length_b   1.000
_cell.length_c   1.000
_cell.angle_alpha   90.00
_cell.angle_beta   90.00
_cell.angle_gamma   90.00
#
_symmetry.space_group_name_H-M   'P 1'
#
loop_
_entity.id
_entity.type
_entity.pdbx_description
1 polymer ?
#
loop_
_entity_poly.entity_id
_entity_poly.type
_entity_poly.pdbx_seq_one_letter_code
_entity_poly.pdbx_strand_id
1 'polypeptide(L)'
;FGLTPQVAAEMLVDIAGSDLPDSETPVAIVQTNENNKGAGNFPELMLTFPNFGDIRYFGMDVSTQIIASEKLTFFGNASWVSDDYFDHTEINEESEDLELALNAPGFKFKIGGQYQPKNGFSFMASGRFTKGFPVISGQYVGNVQSYTVLDVGIGYAIHKAGFRADLGINNLFNSNHREFVGAPRLGRIATIRLTYTTDRSG
;
A
#
# COMPACT_ATOMS: atom_id res chain seq x y z
N PHE A 1 35.61 10.98 -41.75
CA PHE A 1 34.45 10.66 -42.60
C PHE A 1 33.45 9.92 -41.76
N GLY A 2 32.43 10.63 -41.30
CA GLY A 2 31.35 10.08 -40.50
C GLY A 2 30.22 11.09 -40.53
N LEU A 3 28.99 10.61 -40.63
CA LEU A 3 27.80 11.47 -40.56
C LEU A 3 27.76 12.11 -39.17
N THR A 4 27.37 13.38 -39.10
CA THR A 4 27.09 14.00 -37.80
C THR A 4 25.85 13.33 -37.19
N PRO A 5 25.70 13.31 -35.86
CA PRO A 5 24.53 12.74 -35.21
C PRO A 5 23.21 13.31 -35.72
N GLN A 6 23.18 14.61 -36.06
CA GLN A 6 22.03 15.28 -36.65
C GLN A 6 21.67 14.71 -38.03
N VAL A 7 22.66 14.57 -38.91
CA VAL A 7 22.46 14.03 -40.27
C VAL A 7 22.05 12.55 -40.21
N ALA A 8 22.60 11.78 -39.27
CA ALA A 8 22.20 10.39 -39.08
C ALA A 8 20.76 10.26 -38.56
N ALA A 9 20.32 11.14 -37.66
CA ALA A 9 18.96 11.16 -37.13
C ALA A 9 17.94 11.57 -38.20
N GLU A 10 18.24 12.59 -39.00
CA GLU A 10 17.39 13.03 -40.12
C GLU A 10 17.22 11.90 -41.15
N MET A 11 18.29 11.19 -41.50
CA MET A 11 18.22 10.05 -42.42
C MET A 11 17.38 8.89 -41.88
N LEU A 12 17.43 8.61 -40.57
CA LEU A 12 16.62 7.56 -39.95
C LEU A 12 15.12 7.91 -39.96
N VAL A 13 14.79 9.19 -39.73
CA VAL A 13 13.42 9.69 -39.80
C VAL A 13 12.89 9.63 -41.23
N ASP A 14 13.72 9.98 -42.22
CA ASP A 14 13.34 9.97 -43.63
C ASP A 14 13.08 8.54 -44.14
N ILE A 15 13.95 7.57 -43.79
CA ILE A 15 13.78 6.15 -44.12
C ILE A 15 12.53 5.56 -43.44
N ALA A 16 12.28 5.91 -42.18
CA ALA A 16 11.11 5.43 -41.45
C ALA A 16 9.80 6.02 -41.99
N GLY A 17 9.81 7.29 -42.42
CA GLY A 17 8.67 7.98 -43.00
C GLY A 17 8.34 7.55 -44.43
N SER A 18 9.32 7.07 -45.21
CA SER A 18 9.12 6.66 -46.61
C SER A 18 8.69 5.21 -46.77
N ASP A 19 9.24 4.29 -45.96
CA ASP A 19 9.12 2.85 -46.22
C ASP A 19 8.11 2.13 -45.31
N LEU A 20 7.64 2.77 -44.24
CA LEU A 20 6.73 2.18 -43.25
C LEU A 20 5.64 3.18 -42.79
N PRO A 21 4.77 3.65 -43.70
CA PRO A 21 3.81 4.73 -43.41
C PRO A 21 2.79 4.41 -42.29
N ASP A 22 2.57 3.13 -41.98
CA ASP A 22 1.61 2.67 -40.96
C ASP A 22 2.29 2.04 -39.72
N SER A 23 3.62 2.17 -39.57
CA SER A 23 4.35 1.57 -38.45
C SER A 23 4.40 2.49 -37.23
N GLU A 24 3.70 2.11 -36.16
CA GLU A 24 3.84 2.70 -34.82
C GLU A 24 5.08 2.18 -34.06
N THR A 25 5.93 1.35 -34.68
CA THR A 25 7.12 0.82 -33.98
C THR A 25 8.24 1.87 -33.90
N PRO A 26 8.73 2.21 -32.69
CA PRO A 26 9.82 3.16 -32.54
C PRO A 26 11.10 2.66 -33.22
N VAL A 27 11.58 3.38 -34.23
CA VAL A 27 12.79 3.01 -35.01
C VAL A 27 14.10 3.48 -34.38
N ALA A 28 14.03 4.42 -33.42
CA ALA A 28 15.17 4.96 -32.70
C ALA A 28 14.73 5.58 -31.37
N ILE A 29 15.68 5.70 -30.44
CA ILE A 29 15.49 6.41 -29.16
C ILE A 29 16.53 7.53 -29.09
N VAL A 30 16.08 8.77 -28.89
CA VAL A 30 16.96 9.91 -28.63
C VAL A 30 17.08 10.07 -27.11
N GLN A 31 18.31 10.17 -26.60
CA GLN A 31 18.59 10.37 -25.18
C GLN A 31 19.57 11.54 -24.99
N THR A 32 19.48 12.20 -23.84
CA THR A 32 20.40 13.28 -23.45
C THR A 32 21.80 12.75 -23.14
N ASN A 33 22.82 13.60 -23.26
CA ASN A 33 24.22 13.19 -22.99
C ASN A 33 24.48 13.00 -21.49
N GLU A 34 23.65 13.61 -20.66
CA GLU A 34 23.62 13.52 -19.20
C GLU A 34 23.09 12.16 -18.71
N ASN A 35 22.42 11.40 -19.58
CA ASN A 35 21.94 10.06 -19.26
C ASN A 35 23.12 9.07 -19.17
N ASN A 36 23.15 8.26 -18.12
CA ASN A 36 24.16 7.22 -17.97
C ASN A 36 23.90 6.14 -19.02
N LYS A 37 24.88 5.82 -19.87
CA LYS A 37 24.69 4.87 -20.99
C LYS A 37 24.52 3.39 -20.55
N GLY A 38 24.49 3.13 -19.24
CA GLY A 38 24.40 1.80 -18.65
C GLY A 38 25.53 0.85 -19.08
N ALA A 39 25.46 -0.40 -18.62
CA ALA A 39 26.26 -1.48 -19.20
C ALA A 39 25.59 -1.93 -20.51
N GLY A 40 26.22 -1.67 -21.65
CA GLY A 40 25.76 -2.16 -22.96
C GLY A 40 25.23 -1.12 -23.95
N ASN A 41 25.33 0.19 -23.67
CA ASN A 41 24.85 1.28 -24.56
C ASN A 41 23.36 1.20 -24.90
N PHE A 42 22.54 0.58 -24.05
CA PHE A 42 21.10 0.60 -24.24
C PHE A 42 20.55 1.97 -23.79
N PRO A 43 19.58 2.55 -24.52
CA PRO A 43 18.90 3.77 -24.08
C PRO A 43 18.20 3.53 -22.73
N GLU A 44 18.46 4.38 -21.75
CA GLU A 44 17.83 4.31 -20.43
C GLU A 44 16.67 5.33 -20.36
N LEU A 45 15.51 4.91 -19.85
CA LEU A 45 14.42 5.84 -19.58
C LEU A 45 14.70 6.55 -18.25
N MET A 46 15.08 7.83 -18.33
CA MET A 46 15.27 8.66 -17.14
C MET A 46 13.90 8.99 -16.52
N LEU A 47 13.58 8.31 -15.43
CA LEU A 47 12.47 8.68 -14.57
C LEU A 47 12.98 9.70 -13.55
N THR A 48 12.50 10.93 -13.66
CA THR A 48 12.71 11.96 -12.63
C THR A 48 11.41 12.16 -11.86
N PHE A 49 11.53 12.66 -10.63
CA PHE A 49 10.37 13.00 -9.82
C PHE A 49 9.82 14.35 -10.31
N PRO A 50 8.53 14.45 -10.64
CA PRO A 50 7.91 15.76 -10.76
C PRO A 50 8.00 16.45 -9.40
N ASN A 51 8.32 17.74 -9.42
CA ASN A 51 8.19 18.56 -8.22
C ASN A 51 6.74 19.03 -8.19
N PHE A 52 6.00 18.66 -7.15
CA PHE A 52 4.64 19.13 -6.94
C PHE A 52 4.70 20.41 -6.11
N GLY A 53 3.81 21.37 -6.37
CA GLY A 53 3.70 22.59 -5.56
C GLY A 53 3.20 22.33 -4.14
N ASP A 54 2.63 23.35 -3.51
CA ASP A 54 2.27 23.31 -2.09
C ASP A 54 0.96 22.55 -1.85
N ILE A 55 1.03 21.44 -1.11
CA ILE A 55 -0.17 20.70 -0.65
C ILE A 55 -0.53 21.08 0.78
N ARG A 56 -1.83 21.26 1.04
CA ARG A 56 -2.36 21.54 2.38
C ARG A 56 -3.55 20.65 2.67
N TYR A 57 -3.42 19.86 3.72
CA TYR A 57 -4.50 19.04 4.27
C TYR A 57 -4.36 19.00 5.79
N PHE A 58 -5.40 18.56 6.47
CA PHE A 58 -5.37 18.31 7.91
C PHE A 58 -6.02 16.97 8.22
N GLY A 59 -5.77 16.46 9.42
CA GLY A 59 -6.31 15.18 9.83
C GLY A 59 -6.57 15.12 11.32
N MET A 60 -7.29 14.07 11.71
CA MET A 60 -7.59 13.77 13.09
C MET A 60 -7.40 12.27 13.33
N ASP A 61 -6.73 11.97 14.44
CA ASP A 61 -6.55 10.62 14.95
C ASP A 61 -7.17 10.52 16.35
N VAL A 62 -7.94 9.46 16.58
CA VAL A 62 -8.53 9.14 17.86
C VAL A 62 -8.19 7.70 18.21
N SER A 63 -7.65 7.49 19.40
CA SER A 63 -7.39 6.16 19.96
C SER A 63 -7.94 6.08 21.37
N THR A 64 -8.67 5.00 21.65
CA THR A 64 -9.33 4.79 22.93
C THR A 64 -9.14 3.35 23.38
N GLN A 65 -8.87 3.17 24.66
CA GLN A 65 -8.87 1.87 25.34
C GLN A 65 -9.77 1.95 26.57
N ILE A 66 -10.67 0.97 26.71
CA ILE A 66 -11.64 0.92 27.81
C ILE A 66 -11.52 -0.42 28.51
N ILE A 67 -11.11 -0.39 29.78
CA ILE A 67 -11.10 -1.57 30.65
C ILE A 67 -12.47 -1.63 31.33
N ALA A 68 -13.41 -2.36 30.75
CA ALA A 68 -14.78 -2.47 31.24
C ALA A 68 -14.87 -3.34 32.52
N SER A 69 -13.96 -4.30 32.69
CA SER A 69 -13.80 -5.10 33.91
C SER A 69 -12.41 -5.74 33.96
N GLU A 70 -12.09 -6.48 35.03
CA GLU A 70 -10.88 -7.33 35.14
C GLU A 70 -10.71 -8.31 33.96
N LYS A 71 -11.80 -8.65 33.27
CA LYS A 71 -11.82 -9.69 32.23
C LYS A 71 -12.09 -9.14 30.83
N LEU A 72 -12.54 -7.90 30.70
CA LEU A 72 -13.10 -7.38 29.45
C LEU A 72 -12.48 -6.02 29.13
N THR A 73 -11.80 -5.96 27.99
CA THR A 73 -11.20 -4.73 27.47
C THR A 73 -11.70 -4.49 26.06
N PHE A 74 -12.00 -3.24 25.74
CA PHE A 74 -12.31 -2.78 24.40
C PHE A 74 -11.28 -1.77 23.93
N PHE A 75 -11.12 -1.66 22.62
CA PHE A 75 -10.30 -0.63 22.00
C PHE A 75 -10.95 -0.13 20.71
N GLY A 76 -10.65 1.12 20.36
CA GLY A 76 -11.08 1.77 19.14
C GLY A 76 -10.00 2.71 18.63
N ASN A 77 -9.80 2.74 17.32
CA ASN A 77 -8.90 3.65 16.63
C ASN A 77 -9.61 4.17 15.38
N ALA A 78 -9.53 5.46 15.11
CA ALA A 78 -10.01 6.06 13.88
C ALA A 78 -9.02 7.12 13.42
N SER A 79 -8.78 7.16 12.11
CA SER A 79 -7.97 8.18 11.46
C SER A 79 -8.77 8.74 10.29
N TRP A 80 -8.75 10.06 10.16
CA TRP A 80 -9.37 10.79 9.07
C TRP A 80 -8.41 11.87 8.57
N VAL A 81 -8.38 12.08 7.26
CA VAL A 81 -7.70 13.22 6.63
C VAL A 81 -8.71 13.94 5.72
N SER A 82 -8.54 15.25 5.56
CA SER A 82 -9.46 16.10 4.79
C SER A 82 -9.55 15.66 3.34
N ASP A 83 -8.39 15.36 2.74
CA ASP A 83 -8.24 15.07 1.32
C ASP A 83 -7.22 13.93 1.16
N ASP A 84 -7.52 12.99 0.24
CA ASP A 84 -6.64 11.88 -0.14
C ASP A 84 -6.14 11.96 -1.59
N TYR A 85 -6.52 13.03 -2.29
CA TYR A 85 -6.18 13.35 -3.67
C TYR A 85 -6.15 14.87 -3.85
N PHE A 86 -5.24 15.35 -4.68
CA PHE A 86 -5.05 16.75 -5.03
C PHE A 86 -4.91 16.87 -6.55
N ASP A 87 -5.78 17.65 -7.17
CA ASP A 87 -5.68 17.97 -8.60
C ASP A 87 -4.65 19.07 -8.88
N HIS A 88 -4.39 19.34 -10.15
CA HIS A 88 -3.40 20.34 -10.59
C HIS A 88 -3.65 21.74 -10.02
N THR A 89 -4.92 22.12 -9.79
CA THR A 89 -5.27 23.42 -9.21
C THR A 89 -4.93 23.49 -7.72
N GLU A 90 -5.14 22.40 -7.00
CA GLU A 90 -4.88 22.31 -5.56
C GLU A 90 -3.39 22.27 -5.24
N ILE A 91 -2.58 21.75 -6.16
CA ILE A 91 -1.11 21.73 -6.03
C ILE A 91 -0.43 22.94 -6.70
N ASN A 92 -1.19 23.92 -7.21
CA ASN A 92 -0.70 25.13 -7.88
C ASN A 92 0.20 24.83 -9.10
N GLU A 93 -0.24 23.92 -9.96
CA GLU A 93 0.41 23.52 -11.21
C GLU A 93 -0.44 23.90 -12.44
N GLU A 94 0.23 24.41 -13.48
CA GLU A 94 -0.41 24.80 -14.75
C GLU A 94 -0.77 23.59 -15.62
N SER A 95 -0.08 22.46 -15.43
CA SER A 95 -0.28 21.24 -16.20
C SER A 95 -1.42 20.42 -15.62
N GLU A 96 -2.52 20.26 -16.38
CA GLU A 96 -3.68 19.45 -15.97
C GLU A 96 -3.32 17.97 -15.69
N ASP A 97 -2.21 17.49 -16.26
CA ASP A 97 -1.70 16.13 -16.06
C ASP A 97 -0.99 15.91 -14.72
N LEU A 98 -0.76 16.98 -13.93
CA LEU A 98 -0.12 16.87 -12.62
C LEU A 98 -1.17 16.70 -11.51
N GLU A 99 -1.24 15.48 -10.99
CA GLU A 99 -2.11 15.10 -9.88
C GLU A 99 -1.31 14.36 -8.81
N LEU A 100 -1.75 14.48 -7.55
CA LEU A 100 -1.12 13.82 -6.42
C LEU A 100 -2.16 13.04 -5.61
N ALA A 101 -1.91 11.75 -5.38
CA ALA A 101 -2.64 10.99 -4.39
C ALA A 101 -1.79 10.79 -3.13
N LEU A 102 -2.42 10.81 -1.96
CA LEU A 102 -1.74 10.44 -0.71
C LEU A 102 -1.33 8.96 -0.66
N ASN A 103 -1.81 8.16 -1.61
CA ASN A 103 -1.65 6.70 -1.62
C ASN A 103 -2.14 6.06 -0.31
N ALA A 104 -3.08 6.71 0.36
CA ALA A 104 -3.59 6.38 1.67
C ALA A 104 -5.08 6.71 1.78
N PRO A 105 -5.84 5.99 2.63
CA PRO A 105 -7.26 6.21 2.80
C PRO A 105 -7.58 7.54 3.50
N GLY A 106 -8.54 8.29 2.95
CA GLY A 106 -9.13 9.44 3.63
C GLY A 106 -9.78 9.11 4.99
N PHE A 107 -10.20 7.85 5.18
CA PHE A 107 -10.77 7.39 6.44
C PHE A 107 -10.49 5.90 6.70
N LYS A 108 -10.08 5.57 7.92
CA LYS A 108 -9.93 4.20 8.40
C LYS A 108 -10.30 4.12 9.88
N PHE A 109 -10.88 2.99 10.28
CA PHE A 109 -11.09 2.71 11.69
C PHE A 109 -10.88 1.24 12.02
N LYS A 110 -10.53 0.97 13.28
CA LYS A 110 -10.41 -0.37 13.85
C LYS A 110 -11.01 -0.39 15.24
N ILE A 111 -11.92 -1.31 15.49
CA ILE A 111 -12.53 -1.53 16.80
C ILE A 111 -12.38 -3.00 17.19
N GLY A 112 -12.25 -3.27 18.49
CA GLY A 112 -12.18 -4.64 18.95
C GLY A 112 -12.30 -4.77 20.46
N GLY A 113 -12.25 -6.02 20.91
CA GLY A 113 -12.27 -6.34 22.31
C GLY A 113 -11.60 -7.66 22.61
N GLN A 114 -11.22 -7.81 23.87
CA GLN A 114 -10.64 -9.00 24.45
C GLN A 114 -11.42 -9.38 25.70
N TYR A 115 -11.75 -10.67 25.80
CA TYR A 115 -12.36 -11.28 26.97
C TYR A 115 -11.50 -12.40 27.52
N GLN A 116 -11.10 -12.31 28.78
CA GLN A 116 -10.20 -13.27 29.44
C GLN A 116 -10.77 -13.72 30.80
N PRO A 117 -11.63 -14.75 30.82
CA PRO A 117 -12.10 -15.37 32.04
C PRO A 117 -10.97 -16.05 32.85
N LYS A 118 -11.21 -16.26 34.16
CA LYS A 118 -10.24 -16.88 35.08
C LYS A 118 -10.02 -18.39 34.85
N ASN A 119 -10.67 -18.99 33.85
CA ASN A 119 -10.60 -20.43 33.55
C ASN A 119 -9.52 -20.79 32.49
N GLY A 120 -8.62 -19.85 32.16
CA GLY A 120 -7.54 -20.07 31.19
C GLY A 120 -7.88 -19.75 29.74
N PHE A 121 -9.15 -19.51 29.41
CA PHE A 121 -9.52 -19.07 28.08
C PHE A 121 -9.25 -17.58 27.85
N SER A 122 -8.93 -17.22 26.62
CA SER A 122 -8.90 -15.84 26.14
C SER A 122 -9.54 -15.77 24.76
N PHE A 123 -10.37 -14.76 24.53
CA PHE A 123 -11.04 -14.51 23.27
C PHE A 123 -10.73 -13.10 22.80
N MET A 124 -10.52 -12.91 21.50
CA MET A 124 -10.38 -11.60 20.89
C MET A 124 -11.18 -11.52 19.60
N ALA A 125 -11.71 -10.35 19.31
CA ALA A 125 -12.30 -10.02 18.03
C ALA A 125 -12.00 -8.56 17.70
N SER A 126 -11.68 -8.28 16.43
CA SER A 126 -11.52 -6.90 15.95
C SER A 126 -11.96 -6.74 14.51
N GLY A 127 -12.75 -5.71 14.24
CA GLY A 127 -13.12 -5.28 12.90
C GLY A 127 -12.29 -4.07 12.47
N ARG A 128 -11.85 -4.06 11.21
CA ARG A 128 -11.20 -2.92 10.57
C ARG A 128 -11.95 -2.56 9.28
N PHE A 129 -12.21 -1.28 9.08
CA PHE A 129 -12.70 -0.72 7.83
C PHE A 129 -11.67 0.27 7.29
N THR A 130 -11.47 0.23 5.98
CA THR A 130 -10.65 1.19 5.24
C THR A 130 -11.47 1.69 4.06
N LYS A 131 -11.66 3.01 3.96
CA LYS A 131 -12.28 3.64 2.79
C LYS A 131 -11.35 3.46 1.59
N GLY A 132 -11.90 3.26 0.40
CA GLY A 132 -11.15 3.22 -0.84
C GLY A 132 -10.47 4.56 -1.14
N PHE A 133 -9.35 4.50 -1.84
CA PHE A 133 -8.49 5.66 -2.10
C PHE A 133 -7.72 5.51 -3.41
N PRO A 134 -7.36 6.64 -4.05
CA PRO A 134 -6.52 6.63 -5.23
C PRO A 134 -5.07 6.32 -4.88
N VAL A 135 -4.40 5.66 -5.81
CA VAL A 135 -2.97 5.41 -5.76
C VAL A 135 -2.37 5.95 -7.06
N ILE A 136 -1.42 6.85 -6.93
CA ILE A 136 -0.62 7.44 -7.99
C ILE A 136 0.84 7.32 -7.52
N SER A 137 1.52 6.28 -7.98
CA SER A 137 2.89 5.97 -7.59
C SER A 137 3.65 5.32 -8.74
N GLY A 138 4.28 6.14 -9.58
CA GLY A 138 4.97 5.67 -10.79
C GLY A 138 4.01 4.92 -11.71
N GLN A 139 4.34 3.69 -12.09
CA GLN A 139 3.49 2.82 -12.91
C GLN A 139 2.26 2.27 -12.17
N TYR A 140 2.16 2.43 -10.85
CA TYR A 140 1.04 1.94 -10.05
C TYR A 140 -0.01 3.05 -9.92
N VAL A 141 -0.87 3.15 -10.93
CA VAL A 141 -1.97 4.13 -10.98
C VAL A 141 -3.31 3.40 -10.94
N GLY A 142 -4.20 3.82 -10.05
CA GLY A 142 -5.55 3.28 -9.95
C GLY A 142 -6.20 3.51 -8.59
N ASN A 143 -7.24 2.73 -8.28
CA ASN A 143 -7.99 2.87 -7.03
C ASN A 143 -7.95 1.58 -6.21
N VAL A 144 -7.66 1.73 -4.91
CA VAL A 144 -7.90 0.70 -3.91
C VAL A 144 -9.36 0.77 -3.50
N GLN A 145 -10.06 -0.37 -3.56
CA GLN A 145 -11.47 -0.44 -3.16
C GLN A 145 -11.60 -0.42 -1.64
N SER A 146 -12.69 0.14 -1.12
CA SER A 146 -13.03 0.05 0.30
C SER A 146 -13.09 -1.42 0.73
N TYR A 147 -12.60 -1.73 1.92
CA TYR A 147 -12.66 -3.09 2.45
C TYR A 147 -12.90 -3.11 3.95
N THR A 148 -13.55 -4.19 4.39
CA THR A 148 -13.76 -4.51 5.80
C THR A 148 -13.19 -5.89 6.08
N VAL A 149 -12.49 -6.01 7.20
CA VAL A 149 -11.87 -7.25 7.66
C VAL A 149 -12.26 -7.48 9.11
N LEU A 150 -12.65 -8.71 9.44
CA LEU A 150 -12.89 -9.16 10.81
C LEU A 150 -11.82 -10.18 11.18
N ASP A 151 -11.13 -9.94 12.29
CA ASP A 151 -10.14 -10.85 12.86
C ASP A 151 -10.66 -11.41 14.17
N VAL A 152 -10.42 -12.70 14.43
CA VAL A 152 -10.81 -13.37 15.68
C VAL A 152 -9.66 -14.21 16.22
N GLY A 153 -9.66 -14.41 17.52
CA GLY A 153 -8.69 -15.29 18.16
C GLY A 153 -9.26 -15.95 19.41
N ILE A 154 -8.84 -17.18 19.64
CA ILE A 154 -9.11 -17.94 20.85
C ILE A 154 -7.79 -18.50 21.38
N GLY A 155 -7.62 -18.48 22.69
CA GLY A 155 -6.47 -19.06 23.37
C GLY A 155 -6.90 -19.82 24.61
N TYR A 156 -6.10 -20.80 25.00
CA TYR A 156 -6.28 -21.58 26.22
C TYR A 156 -4.93 -21.80 26.90
N ALA A 157 -4.84 -21.39 28.16
CA ALA A 157 -3.66 -21.52 29.00
C ALA A 157 -3.89 -22.53 30.13
N ILE A 158 -3.03 -23.54 30.21
CA ILE A 158 -2.95 -24.50 31.31
C ILE A 158 -1.87 -23.99 32.27
N HIS A 159 -2.24 -23.04 33.13
CA HIS A 159 -1.31 -22.33 34.00
C HIS A 159 -0.40 -23.26 34.82
N LYS A 160 -0.95 -24.36 35.37
CA LYS A 160 -0.18 -25.32 36.18
C LYS A 160 0.91 -26.06 35.39
N ALA A 161 0.78 -26.13 34.07
CA ALA A 161 1.68 -26.87 33.21
C ALA A 161 2.52 -25.95 32.31
N GLY A 162 2.38 -24.63 32.42
CA GLY A 162 3.14 -23.65 31.60
C GLY A 162 2.79 -23.66 30.11
N PHE A 163 1.77 -24.40 29.69
CA PHE A 163 1.36 -24.53 28.28
C PHE A 163 0.28 -23.54 27.90
N ARG A 164 0.37 -23.02 26.67
CA ARG A 164 -0.67 -22.22 26.02
C ARG A 164 -0.81 -22.61 24.55
N ALA A 165 -2.05 -22.70 24.10
CA ALA A 165 -2.38 -22.81 22.68
C ALA A 165 -3.22 -21.60 22.25
N ASP A 166 -2.89 -21.02 21.10
CA ASP A 166 -3.63 -19.92 20.48
C ASP A 166 -3.99 -20.30 19.04
N LEU A 167 -5.22 -19.96 18.64
CA LEU A 167 -5.70 -19.98 17.27
C LEU A 167 -6.16 -18.56 16.92
N GLY A 168 -5.54 -17.97 15.90
CA GLY A 168 -5.96 -16.69 15.30
C GLY A 168 -6.43 -16.90 13.87
N ILE A 169 -7.51 -16.22 13.50
CA ILE A 169 -8.01 -16.16 12.11
C ILE A 169 -8.11 -14.70 11.74
N ASN A 170 -7.24 -14.28 10.82
CA ASN A 170 -7.30 -12.96 10.22
C ASN A 170 -8.16 -13.04 8.95
N ASN A 171 -9.00 -12.02 8.74
CA ASN A 171 -9.96 -12.01 7.64
C ASN A 171 -10.91 -13.22 7.69
N LEU A 172 -11.65 -13.33 8.79
CA LEU A 172 -12.59 -14.41 9.08
C LEU A 172 -13.60 -14.64 7.96
N PHE A 173 -14.06 -13.59 7.27
CA PHE A 173 -15.01 -13.74 6.14
C PHE A 173 -14.35 -13.96 4.78
N ASN A 174 -13.01 -14.07 4.73
CA ASN A 174 -12.26 -14.21 3.50
C ASN A 174 -12.60 -13.11 2.46
N SER A 175 -12.76 -11.88 2.96
CA SER A 175 -12.95 -10.68 2.15
C SER A 175 -11.70 -10.47 1.30
N ASN A 176 -11.81 -10.76 0.00
CA ASN A 176 -10.70 -10.70 -0.93
C ASN A 176 -10.44 -9.25 -1.35
N HIS A 177 -9.39 -8.63 -0.82
CA HIS A 177 -9.12 -7.20 -1.01
C HIS A 177 -7.66 -6.95 -1.41
N ARG A 178 -7.36 -5.75 -1.91
CA ARG A 178 -5.99 -5.26 -2.10
C ARG A 178 -5.79 -4.05 -1.21
N GLU A 179 -4.59 -3.87 -0.71
CA GLU A 179 -4.22 -2.68 0.06
C GLU A 179 -3.34 -1.71 -0.74
N PHE A 180 -2.95 -2.10 -1.95
CA PHE A 180 -2.19 -1.26 -2.88
C PHE A 180 -2.42 -1.71 -4.34
N VAL A 181 -2.29 -0.79 -5.30
CA VAL A 181 -2.41 -1.10 -6.74
C VAL A 181 -1.24 -1.98 -7.18
N GLY A 182 -1.52 -3.02 -7.98
CA GLY A 182 -0.52 -4.01 -8.40
C GLY A 182 -0.17 -5.08 -7.36
N ALA A 183 -0.44 -4.86 -6.07
CA ALA A 183 -0.20 -5.86 -5.04
C ALA A 183 -1.16 -7.07 -5.15
N PRO A 184 -0.74 -8.28 -4.74
CA PRO A 184 -1.63 -9.44 -4.67
C PRO A 184 -2.86 -9.17 -3.78
N ARG A 185 -3.96 -9.89 -4.05
CA ARG A 185 -5.13 -9.84 -3.16
C ARG A 185 -4.88 -10.64 -1.88
N LEU A 186 -5.32 -10.09 -0.75
CA LEU A 186 -5.21 -10.70 0.57
C LEU A 186 -6.51 -11.47 0.91
N GLY A 187 -6.35 -12.74 1.27
CA GLY A 187 -7.42 -13.62 1.74
C GLY A 187 -7.32 -13.89 3.24
N ARG A 188 -7.97 -14.97 3.69
CA ARG A 188 -7.94 -15.46 5.07
C ARG A 188 -6.60 -16.09 5.41
N ILE A 189 -6.09 -15.80 6.61
CA ILE A 189 -4.91 -16.47 7.19
C ILE A 189 -5.30 -17.02 8.56
N ALA A 190 -5.02 -18.30 8.80
CA ALA A 190 -5.15 -18.93 10.11
C ALA A 190 -3.76 -19.20 10.68
N THR A 191 -3.55 -18.85 11.95
CA THR A 191 -2.29 -19.06 12.67
C THR A 191 -2.57 -19.86 13.94
N ILE A 192 -1.79 -20.92 14.15
CA ILE A 192 -1.77 -21.66 15.41
C ILE A 192 -0.43 -21.39 16.09
N ARG A 193 -0.46 -21.10 17.38
CA ARG A 193 0.74 -20.93 18.20
C ARG A 193 0.65 -21.80 19.44
N LEU A 194 1.72 -22.53 19.71
CA LEU A 194 1.90 -23.29 20.94
C LEU A 194 3.07 -22.66 21.70
N THR A 195 2.88 -22.42 23.00
CA THR A 195 3.91 -21.82 23.85
C THR A 195 4.04 -22.64 25.12
N TYR A 196 5.28 -22.91 25.52
CA TYR A 196 5.62 -23.55 26.78
C TYR A 196 6.58 -22.65 27.53
N THR A 197 6.23 -22.29 28.76
CA THR A 197 7.05 -21.44 29.63
C THR A 197 7.67 -22.31 30.71
N THR A 198 9.01 -22.30 30.80
CA THR A 198 9.75 -22.94 31.88
C THR A 198 10.13 -21.89 32.91
N ASP A 199 9.82 -22.12 34.19
CA ASP A 199 10.39 -21.31 35.25
C ASP A 199 11.88 -21.65 35.38
N ARG A 200 12.76 -20.71 35.00
CA ARG A 200 14.16 -20.73 35.47
C ARG A 200 14.21 -20.08 36.84
N SER A 201 13.90 -20.86 37.87
CA SER A 201 14.42 -20.57 39.21
C SER A 201 15.84 -21.15 39.30
N GLY A 202 16.82 -20.27 39.34
CA GLY A 202 18.17 -20.55 39.82
C GLY A 202 18.33 -20.04 41.24
#